data_AF-A0A528CA98-F1
#
_entry.id   AF-A0A528CA98-F1
#
_cell.length_a   1.000
_cell.length_b   1.000
_cell.length_c   1.000
_cell.angle_alpha   90.00
_cell.angle_beta   90.00
_cell.angle_gamma   90.00
#
_symmetry.space_group_name_H-M   'P 1'
#
loop_
_entity.id
_entity.type
_entity.pdbx_description
1 polymer ?
#
loop_
_entity_poly.entity_id
_entity_poly.type
_entity_poly.pdbx_seq_one_letter_code
_entity_poly.pdbx_strand_id
1 'polypeptide(L)' 'LDEFFCIGVTVTLGSHKFESEAIKAFARKYDPQIFHLDEEAAKYSVFGGLCASGWHTAATWMKLNLETGV' A
#
# COMPACT_ATOMS: atom_id res chain seq x y z
N LEU A 1 24.87 18.19 8.18
CA LEU A 1 24.11 17.53 7.08
C LEU A 1 23.52 16.24 7.60
N ASP A 2 24.30 15.39 8.27
CA ASP A 2 23.83 14.13 8.84
C ASP A 2 22.69 14.31 9.85
N GLU A 3 22.77 15.32 10.73
CA GLU A 3 21.65 15.71 11.63
C GLU A 3 20.43 16.23 10.86
N PHE A 4 20.63 16.91 9.73
CA PHE A 4 19.54 17.42 8.90
C PHE A 4 18.84 16.29 8.12
N PHE A 5 19.61 15.29 7.66
CA PHE A 5 19.09 14.12 6.95
C PHE A 5 18.74 12.95 7.87
N CYS A 6 18.93 13.11 9.19
CA CYS A 6 18.66 12.10 10.20
C CYS A 6 19.27 10.72 9.87
N ILE A 7 20.52 10.68 9.39
CA ILE A 7 21.17 9.43 8.95
C ILE A 7 21.20 8.41 10.11
N GLY A 8 20.69 7.20 9.84
CA GLY A 8 20.63 6.12 10.83
C GLY A 8 19.43 6.16 11.76
N VAL A 9 18.60 7.20 11.70
CA VAL A 9 17.35 7.30 12.47
C VAL A 9 16.25 6.52 11.75
N THR A 10 15.48 5.74 12.50
CA THR A 10 14.26 5.07 12.01
C THR A 10 13.05 5.81 12.52
N VAL A 11 12.05 6.03 11.64
CA VAL A 11 10.80 6.71 12.00
C VAL A 11 9.61 5.78 11.78
N THR A 12 8.70 5.76 12.76
CA THR A 12 7.46 4.98 12.68
C THR A 12 6.39 5.81 11.99
N LEU A 13 5.93 5.35 10.82
CA LEU A 13 5.00 6.07 9.94
C LEU A 13 3.51 5.98 10.33
N GLY A 14 3.18 5.32 11.44
CA GLY A 14 1.79 5.02 11.81
C GLY A 14 1.26 3.75 11.13
N SER A 15 -0.06 3.65 10.99
CA SER A 15 -0.72 2.43 10.50
C SER A 15 -1.87 2.75 9.54
N HIS A 16 -2.03 1.91 8.52
CA HIS A 16 -3.15 1.98 7.59
C HIS A 16 -3.79 0.60 7.42
N LYS A 17 -5.12 0.55 7.57
CA LYS A 17 -5.89 -0.66 7.28
C LYS A 17 -6.45 -0.56 5.86
N PHE A 18 -6.07 -1.50 5.01
CA PHE A 18 -6.59 -1.60 3.65
C PHE A 18 -7.94 -2.32 3.67
N GLU A 19 -9.02 -1.58 3.45
CA GLU A 19 -10.35 -2.15 3.26
C GLU A 19 -10.51 -2.65 1.81
N SER A 20 -11.26 -3.74 1.61
CA SER A 20 -11.44 -4.39 0.31
C SER A 20 -11.94 -3.44 -0.78
N GLU A 21 -12.87 -2.55 -0.47
CA GLU A 21 -13.40 -1.58 -1.43
C GLU A 21 -12.36 -0.54 -1.85
N ALA A 22 -11.49 -0.10 -0.92
CA ALA A 22 -10.39 0.81 -1.25
C ALA A 22 -9.34 0.11 -2.13
N ILE A 23 -9.03 -1.15 -1.85
CA ILE A 23 -8.17 -2.00 -2.68
C ILE A 23 -8.70 -2.05 -4.12
N LYS A 24 -9.97 -2.45 -4.28
CA LYS A 24 -10.61 -2.60 -5.58
C LYS A 24 -10.73 -1.26 -6.31
N ALA A 25 -11.04 -0.17 -5.61
CA ALA A 25 -11.10 1.17 -6.19
C ALA A 25 -9.75 1.64 -6.76
N PHE A 26 -8.66 1.44 -6.02
CA PHE A 26 -7.32 1.76 -6.50
C PHE A 26 -6.94 0.90 -7.71
N ALA A 27 -7.16 -0.42 -7.59
CA ALA A 27 -6.83 -1.39 -8.63
C ALA A 27 -7.54 -1.10 -9.95
N ARG A 28 -8.85 -0.77 -9.92
CA ARG A 28 -9.61 -0.39 -11.13
C ARG A 28 -8.97 0.78 -11.88
N LYS A 29 -8.29 1.67 -11.17
CA LYS A 29 -7.71 2.88 -11.75
C LYS A 29 -6.26 2.70 -12.21
N TYR A 30 -5.47 1.93 -11.47
CA TYR A 30 -4.01 1.95 -11.61
C TYR A 30 -3.38 0.58 -11.79
N ASP A 31 -4.04 -0.50 -11.36
CA ASP A 31 -3.46 -1.84 -11.39
C ASP A 31 -4.56 -2.91 -11.52
N PRO A 32 -5.20 -3.02 -12.72
CA PRO A 32 -6.41 -3.81 -12.92
C PRO A 32 -6.11 -5.31 -13.10
N GLN A 33 -5.28 -5.87 -12.24
CA GLN A 33 -5.05 -7.31 -12.16
C GLN A 33 -6.16 -7.99 -11.36
N ILE A 34 -6.59 -9.17 -11.79
CA ILE A 34 -7.82 -9.83 -11.26
C ILE A 34 -7.77 -10.07 -9.75
N PHE A 35 -6.58 -10.40 -9.21
CA PHE A 35 -6.37 -10.65 -7.78
C PHE A 35 -6.40 -9.39 -6.90
N HIS A 36 -6.53 -8.20 -7.50
CA HIS A 36 -6.80 -6.94 -6.81
C HIS A 36 -8.25 -6.46 -6.96
N LEU A 37 -9.07 -7.16 -7.75
CA LEU A 37 -10.40 -6.71 -8.16
C LEU A 37 -11.54 -7.60 -7.67
N ASP A 38 -11.28 -8.89 -7.49
CA ASP A 38 -12.31 -9.88 -7.18
C ASP A 38 -11.80 -10.92 -6.19
N GLU A 39 -12.48 -11.01 -5.04
CA GLU A 39 -12.11 -11.90 -3.94
C GLU A 39 -12.14 -13.38 -4.33
N GLU A 40 -13.09 -13.81 -5.16
CA GLU A 40 -13.27 -15.22 -5.53
C GLU A 40 -12.24 -15.64 -6.57
N ALA A 41 -12.02 -14.83 -7.59
CA ALA A 41 -10.99 -15.07 -8.59
C ALA A 41 -9.58 -15.02 -7.98
N ALA A 42 -9.36 -14.15 -6.99
CA ALA A 42 -8.06 -14.03 -6.32
C ALA A 42 -7.64 -15.31 -5.58
N LYS A 43 -8.59 -16.16 -5.15
CA LYS A 43 -8.29 -17.47 -4.52
C LYS A 43 -7.47 -18.39 -5.41
N TYR A 44 -7.59 -18.22 -6.73
CA TYR A 44 -6.87 -19.01 -7.74
C TYR A 44 -5.56 -18.36 -8.20
N SER A 45 -5.18 -17.23 -7.59
CA SER A 45 -3.92 -16.55 -7.86
C SER A 45 -2.82 -17.02 -6.91
N VAL A 46 -1.58 -16.61 -7.19
CA VAL A 46 -0.42 -16.83 -6.30
C VAL A 46 -0.58 -16.24 -4.89
N PHE A 47 -1.50 -15.29 -4.72
CA PHE A 47 -1.79 -14.66 -3.44
C PHE A 47 -2.84 -15.42 -2.61
N GLY A 48 -3.61 -16.32 -3.23
CA GLY A 48 -4.64 -17.11 -2.54
C GLY A 48 -5.84 -16.33 -1.99
N GLY A 49 -5.94 -15.02 -2.29
CA GLY A 49 -7.02 -14.14 -1.86
C GLY A 49 -6.78 -12.70 -2.31
N LEU A 50 -7.77 -11.83 -2.09
CA LEU A 50 -7.67 -10.42 -2.45
C LEU A 50 -6.50 -9.76 -1.72
N CYS A 51 -5.64 -9.09 -2.46
CA CYS A 51 -4.54 -8.31 -1.91
C CYS A 51 -4.52 -6.89 -2.46
N ALA A 52 -3.94 -5.95 -1.71
CA ALA A 52 -3.67 -4.62 -2.23
C ALA A 52 -2.57 -4.67 -3.30
N SER A 53 -2.67 -3.83 -4.32
CA SER A 53 -1.56 -3.60 -5.26
C SER A 53 -0.31 -3.11 -4.52
N GLY A 54 0.86 -3.52 -5.01
CA GLY A 54 2.14 -2.97 -4.54
C GLY A 54 2.20 -1.44 -4.70
N TRP A 55 1.61 -0.91 -5.76
CA TRP A 55 1.52 0.54 -5.99
C TRP A 55 0.58 1.24 -5.02
N HIS A 56 -0.51 0.58 -4.63
CA HIS A 56 -1.39 1.09 -3.57
C HIS A 56 -0.62 1.17 -2.24
N THR A 57 0.13 0.11 -1.93
CA THR A 57 0.94 0.04 -0.70
C THR A 57 2.03 1.12 -0.68
N ALA A 58 2.74 1.31 -1.79
CA ALA A 58 3.77 2.35 -1.92
C ALA A 58 3.19 3.77 -1.81
N ALA A 59 2.03 4.02 -2.42
CA ALA A 59 1.35 5.31 -2.33
C ALA A 59 0.90 5.62 -0.89
N THR A 60 0.36 4.61 -0.17
CA THR A 60 0.00 4.74 1.25
C THR A 60 1.23 4.98 2.12
N TRP A 61 2.34 4.27 1.88
CA TRP A 61 3.60 4.52 2.58
C TRP A 61 4.06 5.97 2.42
N MET A 62 4.06 6.50 1.19
CA MET A 62 4.48 7.88 0.93
C MET A 62 3.55 8.90 1.61
N LYS A 63 2.24 8.65 1.59
CA LYS A 63 1.27 9.49 2.30
C LYS A 63 1.61 9.57 3.80
N LEU A 64 1.83 8.42 4.43
CA LEU A 64 2.17 8.36 5.85
C LEU A 64 3.54 9.00 6.15
N ASN A 65 4.51 8.81 5.26
CA ASN A 65 5.83 9.44 5.36
C ASN A 65 5.71 10.98 5.43
N LEU A 66 4.94 11.56 4.52
CA LEU A 66 4.69 13.01 4.49
C LEU A 66 3.93 13.50 5.74
N GLU A 67 3.03 12.70 6.29
CA GLU A 67 2.30 13.04 7.52
C GLU A 67 3.21 13.05 8.77
N THR A 68 4.24 12.20 8.80
CA THR A 68 5.20 12.17 9.93
C THR A 68 6.20 13.32 9.95
N GLY A 69 6.27 14.13 8.90
CA GLY A 69 7.10 15.35 8.88
C GLY A 69 8.60 15.10 8.85
N VAL A 70 9.02 13.93 8.34
CA VAL A 70 10.42 13.63 7.98
C VAL A 70 10.67 14.02 6.53
#